data_AF-A0AAW2P3U0-F1
#
_entry.id   AF-A0AAW2P3U0-F1
#
_cell.length_a   1.000
_cell.length_b   1.000
_cell.length_c   1.000
_cell.angle_alpha   90.00
_cell.angle_beta   90.00
_cell.angle_gamma   90.00
#
_symmetry.space_group_name_H-M   'P 1'
#
loop_
_entity.id
_entity.type
_entity.pdbx_description
1 polymer ?
#
loop_
_entity_poly.entity_id
_entity_poly.type
_entity_poly.pdbx_seq_one_letter_code
_entity_poly.pdbx_strand_id
1 'polypeptide(L)'
;MAKSIIAQANLPISFRGDVILTTAYILNHVPSKSIPSTLYELWHSRKPNLQSLHPWGSTGFMHSTSHKYGNLDPSAYKLIFIRYCDHSKGYVMFGEHRDKGMTEIESGDVDFLEEDFPSLSEIKGNLELYEL
;
A
#
# COMPACT_ATOMS: atom_id res chain seq x y z
N MET A 1 14.76 6.37 -8.51
CA MET A 1 13.44 6.22 -7.86
C MET A 1 13.34 4.86 -7.17
N ALA A 2 13.26 3.72 -7.88
CA ALA A 2 13.10 2.42 -7.20
C ALA A 2 14.14 2.11 -6.10
N LYS A 3 15.43 2.36 -6.34
CA LYS A 3 16.49 2.13 -5.34
C LYS A 3 16.32 2.98 -4.07
N SER A 4 15.91 4.24 -4.20
CA SER A 4 15.69 5.12 -3.05
C SER A 4 14.43 4.74 -2.29
N ILE A 5 13.36 4.34 -3.00
CA ILE A 5 12.15 3.80 -2.39
C ILE A 5 12.43 2.52 -1.59
N ILE A 6 13.24 1.60 -2.13
CA ILE A 6 13.67 0.41 -1.36
C ILE A 6 14.47 0.80 -0.13
N ALA A 7 15.37 1.79 -0.25
CA ALA A 7 16.24 2.20 0.85
C ALA A 7 15.47 2.90 1.98
N GLN A 8 14.34 3.54 1.69
CA GLN A 8 13.50 4.20 2.70
C GLN A 8 12.67 3.20 3.53
N ALA A 9 12.34 2.05 2.94
CA ALA A 9 11.44 1.08 3.52
C ALA A 9 12.22 -0.07 4.15
N ASN A 10 11.71 -0.59 5.27
CA ASN A 10 12.33 -1.69 6.02
C ASN A 10 11.95 -3.08 5.46
N LEU A 11 11.90 -3.22 4.13
CA LEU A 11 11.44 -4.41 3.42
C LEU A 11 12.59 -5.19 2.73
N PRO A 12 12.52 -6.54 2.70
CA PRO A 12 13.55 -7.34 2.07
C PRO A 12 13.52 -7.26 0.55
N ILE A 13 14.62 -7.73 -0.05
CA ILE A 13 14.88 -7.70 -1.49
C ILE A 13 13.84 -8.45 -2.33
N SER A 14 13.08 -9.36 -1.73
CA SER A 14 12.01 -10.13 -2.38
C SER A 14 10.90 -9.23 -2.94
N PHE A 15 10.66 -8.05 -2.34
CA PHE A 15 9.63 -7.11 -2.77
C PHE A 15 10.09 -6.16 -3.90
N ARG A 16 11.27 -6.37 -4.48
CA ARG A 16 11.78 -5.51 -5.56
C ARG A 16 10.85 -5.44 -6.77
N GLY A 17 10.15 -6.53 -7.08
CA GLY A 17 9.15 -6.53 -8.16
C GLY A 17 8.06 -5.49 -7.92
N ASP A 18 7.49 -5.49 -6.72
CA ASP A 18 6.41 -4.57 -6.36
C ASP A 18 6.86 -3.10 -6.30
N VAL A 19 8.11 -2.85 -5.88
CA VAL A 19 8.69 -1.49 -5.96
C VAL A 19 8.79 -1.02 -7.41
N ILE A 20 9.22 -1.89 -8.33
CA ILE A 20 9.36 -1.54 -9.74
C ILE A 20 7.99 -1.19 -10.32
N LEU A 21 6.95 -1.99 -10.01
CA LEU A 21 5.57 -1.71 -10.40
C LEU A 21 5.08 -0.38 -9.84
N THR A 22 5.29 -0.13 -8.55
CA THR A 22 4.91 1.14 -7.89
C THR A 22 5.65 2.34 -8.49
N THR A 23 6.94 2.18 -8.78
CA THR A 23 7.76 3.20 -9.43
C THR A 23 7.23 3.51 -10.83
N ALA A 24 6.89 2.50 -11.62
CA ALA A 24 6.31 2.68 -12.94
C ALA A 24 4.93 3.37 -12.86
N TYR A 25 4.10 2.98 -11.89
CA TYR A 25 2.81 3.62 -11.63
C TYR A 25 2.98 5.12 -11.35
N ILE A 26 3.87 5.49 -10.42
CA ILE A 26 4.14 6.90 -10.08
C ILE A 26 4.66 7.66 -11.31
N LEU A 27 5.61 7.09 -12.06
CA LEU A 27 6.17 7.72 -13.26
C LEU A 27 5.10 7.96 -14.35
N ASN A 28 4.06 7.14 -14.41
CA ASN A 28 2.96 7.36 -15.34
C ASN A 28 2.05 8.53 -14.93
N HIS A 29 2.03 8.88 -13.63
CA HIS A 29 1.14 9.90 -13.05
C HIS A 29 1.84 11.24 -12.79
N VAL A 30 3.16 11.34 -12.99
CA VAL A 30 3.94 12.57 -12.78
C VAL A 30 4.50 13.05 -14.13
N PRO A 31 4.46 14.36 -14.43
CA PRO A 31 4.98 14.86 -15.70
C PRO A 31 6.51 14.74 -15.73
N SER A 32 7.06 14.66 -16.94
CA SER A 32 8.50 14.63 -17.14
C SER A 32 9.03 16.02 -17.49
N LYS A 33 10.34 16.24 -17.37
CA LYS A 33 10.95 17.51 -17.80
C LYS A 33 10.72 17.82 -19.29
N SER A 34 10.58 16.77 -20.10
CA SER A 34 10.46 16.90 -21.56
C SER A 34 9.02 17.01 -22.04
N ILE A 35 8.05 16.53 -21.26
CA ILE A 35 6.63 16.50 -21.63
C ILE A 35 5.81 17.04 -20.44
N PRO A 36 5.10 18.17 -20.63
CA PRO A 36 4.34 18.81 -19.55
C PRO A 36 3.10 18.01 -19.13
N SER A 37 2.65 17.09 -19.98
CA SER A 37 1.56 16.14 -19.69
C SER A 37 2.10 14.85 -19.10
N THR A 38 1.27 14.20 -18.27
CA THR A 38 1.56 12.87 -17.74
C THR A 38 1.26 11.80 -18.79
N LEU A 39 1.95 10.65 -18.72
CA LEU A 39 1.62 9.51 -19.57
C LEU A 39 0.17 9.05 -19.36
N TYR A 40 -0.31 9.09 -18.11
CA TYR A 40 -1.70 8.82 -17.77
C TYR A 40 -2.67 9.74 -18.54
N GLU A 41 -2.41 11.04 -18.57
CA GLU A 41 -3.20 12.01 -19.34
C GLU A 41 -3.18 11.70 -20.84
N LEU A 42 -2.02 11.34 -21.39
CA LEU A 42 -1.89 11.01 -22.81
C LEU A 42 -2.72 9.78 -23.20
N TRP A 43 -2.80 8.78 -22.32
CA TRP A 43 -3.58 7.56 -22.58
C TRP A 43 -5.08 7.72 -22.29
N HIS A 44 -5.44 8.43 -21.23
CA HIS A 44 -6.82 8.45 -20.73
C HIS A 44 -7.54 9.78 -20.99
N SER A 45 -6.85 10.77 -21.56
CA SER A 45 -7.36 12.13 -21.79
C SER A 45 -7.95 12.77 -20.51
N ARG A 46 -7.41 12.39 -19.34
CA ARG A 46 -7.87 12.82 -18.02
C ARG A 46 -6.68 13.06 -17.11
N LYS A 47 -6.75 14.10 -16.28
CA LYS A 47 -5.74 14.35 -15.23
C LYS A 47 -5.70 13.20 -14.21
N PRO A 48 -4.49 12.72 -13.83
CA PRO A 48 -4.38 11.73 -12.76
C PRO A 48 -4.89 12.30 -11.45
N ASN A 49 -5.51 11.44 -10.63
CA ASN A 49 -5.73 11.78 -9.22
C ASN A 49 -4.46 11.42 -8.45
N LEU A 50 -3.80 12.42 -7.87
CA LEU A 50 -2.58 12.21 -7.08
C LEU A 50 -2.87 11.95 -5.60
N GLN A 51 -4.11 12.14 -5.14
CA GLN A 51 -4.50 11.87 -3.74
C GLN A 51 -4.44 10.38 -3.38
N SER A 52 -4.42 9.49 -4.39
CA SER A 52 -4.25 8.05 -4.19
C SER A 52 -2.77 7.63 -4.16
N LEU A 53 -1.82 8.57 -4.24
CA LEU A 53 -0.41 8.24 -4.11
C LEU A 53 -0.03 8.20 -2.63
N HIS A 54 0.64 7.14 -2.23
CA HIS A 54 1.07 6.89 -0.86
C HIS A 54 2.51 6.37 -0.88
N PRO A 55 3.33 6.63 0.15
CA PRO A 55 4.71 6.16 0.18
C PRO A 55 4.78 4.64 0.21
N TRP A 56 5.51 4.04 -0.74
CA TRP A 56 5.73 2.60 -0.75
C TRP A 56 6.42 2.13 0.53
N GLY A 57 5.94 1.02 1.11
CA GLY A 57 6.44 0.47 2.36
C GLY A 57 5.86 1.12 3.62
N SER A 58 4.95 2.08 3.49
CA SER A 58 4.28 2.69 4.64
C SER A 58 3.24 1.77 5.27
N THR A 59 2.89 2.09 6.52
CA THR A 59 1.78 1.48 7.23
C THR A 59 0.44 1.91 6.63
N GLY A 60 -0.45 0.94 6.44
CA GLY A 60 -1.87 1.17 6.23
C GLY A 60 -2.72 0.32 7.16
N PHE A 61 -3.81 0.92 7.65
CA PHE A 61 -4.81 0.27 8.47
C PHE A 61 -6.04 -0.09 7.62
N MET A 62 -6.37 -1.37 7.57
CA MET A 62 -7.54 -1.87 6.86
C MET A 62 -8.63 -2.26 7.85
N HIS A 63 -9.84 -1.73 7.70
CA HIS A 63 -10.93 -2.02 8.62
C HIS A 63 -11.44 -3.46 8.53
N SER A 64 -11.80 -4.02 9.68
CA SER A 64 -12.28 -5.39 9.80
C SER A 64 -13.80 -5.48 9.62
N THR A 65 -14.24 -5.98 8.47
CA THR A 65 -15.69 -6.09 8.15
C THR A 65 -16.43 -7.17 8.94
N SER A 66 -15.73 -8.11 9.58
CA SER A 66 -16.34 -9.16 10.40
C SER A 66 -16.48 -8.72 11.87
N HIS A 67 -17.19 -7.62 12.10
CA HIS A 67 -17.79 -7.35 13.41
C HIS A 67 -18.99 -8.29 13.60
N LYS A 68 -18.72 -9.56 13.91
CA LYS A 68 -19.76 -10.42 14.49
C LYS A 68 -20.01 -9.93 15.91
N TYR A 69 -21.17 -9.28 16.11
CA TYR A 69 -21.69 -8.85 17.41
C TYR A 69 -21.31 -9.85 18.52
N GLY A 70 -20.36 -9.47 19.39
CA GLY A 70 -20.05 -10.22 20.62
C GLY A 70 -18.58 -10.55 20.89
N ASN A 71 -17.65 -10.44 19.93
CA ASN A 71 -16.23 -10.71 20.17
C ASN A 71 -15.37 -9.45 20.08
N LEU A 72 -14.36 -9.35 20.96
CA LEU A 72 -13.28 -8.34 20.95
C LEU A 72 -12.30 -8.58 19.78
N ASP A 73 -12.80 -8.73 18.56
CA ASP A 73 -11.96 -8.98 17.39
C ASP A 73 -11.37 -7.65 16.88
N PRO A 74 -10.13 -7.62 16.34
CA PRO A 74 -9.47 -6.41 15.85
C PRO A 74 -10.34 -5.56 14.94
N SER A 75 -10.52 -4.28 15.31
CA SER A 75 -11.22 -3.27 14.51
C SER A 75 -10.50 -2.95 13.20
N ALA A 76 -9.17 -3.03 13.18
CA ALA A 76 -8.36 -2.80 12.00
C ALA A 76 -7.09 -3.67 11.97
N TYR A 77 -6.59 -3.94 10.77
CA TYR A 77 -5.34 -4.66 10.52
C TYR A 77 -4.25 -3.68 10.12
N LYS A 78 -3.12 -3.71 10.82
CA LYS A 78 -1.91 -3.00 10.41
C LYS A 78 -1.18 -3.80 9.33
N LEU A 79 -0.98 -3.21 8.17
CA LEU A 79 -0.38 -3.84 6.99
C LEU A 79 0.66 -2.91 6.35
N ILE A 80 1.56 -3.44 5.52
CA ILE A 80 2.50 -2.66 4.72
C ILE A 80 1.97 -2.49 3.30
N PHE A 81 1.99 -1.27 2.77
CA PHE A 81 1.69 -1.04 1.37
C PHE A 81 2.82 -1.50 0.44
N ILE A 82 2.48 -2.39 -0.51
CA ILE A 82 3.48 -2.98 -1.42
C ILE A 82 3.23 -2.65 -2.90
N ARG A 83 2.00 -2.42 -3.38
CA ARG A 83 1.76 -1.95 -4.76
C ARG A 83 0.35 -1.43 -4.95
N TYR A 84 0.13 -0.66 -6.01
CA TYR A 84 -1.21 -0.32 -6.48
C TYR A 84 -1.88 -1.54 -7.16
N CYS A 85 -3.20 -1.64 -7.06
CA CYS A 85 -3.97 -2.67 -7.78
C CYS A 85 -3.98 -2.40 -9.29
N ASP A 86 -3.88 -3.45 -10.11
CA ASP A 86 -3.87 -3.34 -11.57
C ASP A 86 -5.27 -3.07 -12.17
N HIS A 87 -6.31 -3.60 -11.52
CA HIS A 87 -7.66 -3.64 -12.08
C HIS A 87 -8.69 -2.84 -11.27
N SER A 88 -8.28 -2.18 -10.18
CA SER A 88 -9.16 -1.46 -9.28
C SER A 88 -8.47 -0.20 -8.74
N LYS A 89 -9.27 0.72 -8.18
CA LYS A 89 -8.76 1.87 -7.43
C LYS A 89 -8.48 1.42 -6.00
N GLY A 90 -7.42 0.65 -5.83
CA GLY A 90 -7.05 0.09 -4.54
C GLY A 90 -5.57 -0.16 -4.40
N TYR A 91 -5.23 -0.73 -3.27
CA TYR A 91 -3.87 -0.99 -2.83
C TYR A 91 -3.74 -2.48 -2.52
N VAL A 92 -2.59 -3.03 -2.84
CA VAL A 92 -2.16 -4.34 -2.36
C VAL A 92 -1.28 -4.10 -1.15
N MET A 93 -1.74 -4.67 -0.04
CA MET A 93 -1.16 -4.59 1.28
C MET A 93 -0.57 -5.96 1.64
N PHE A 94 0.48 -5.97 2.45
CA PHE A 94 1.12 -7.18 2.94
C PHE A 94 1.07 -7.23 4.46
N GLY A 95 0.60 -8.35 5.00
CA GLY A 95 0.60 -8.56 6.44
C GLY A 95 -0.18 -9.81 6.85
N GLU A 96 -0.35 -9.97 8.15
CA GLU A 96 -1.01 -11.13 8.72
C GLU A 96 -2.54 -10.96 8.72
N HIS A 97 -3.26 -11.97 8.22
CA HIS A 97 -4.73 -11.93 8.16
C HIS A 97 -5.37 -13.23 8.64
N ARG A 98 -6.23 -13.12 9.67
CA ARG A 98 -7.19 -14.12 10.22
C ARG A 98 -6.97 -15.55 9.69
N ASP A 99 -5.90 -16.20 10.15
CA ASP A 99 -5.56 -17.62 9.90
C ASP A 99 -4.84 -17.98 8.59
N LYS A 100 -4.57 -17.02 7.69
CA LYS A 100 -3.79 -17.26 6.45
C LYS A 100 -2.29 -16.99 6.61
N GLY A 101 -1.86 -16.55 7.79
CA GLY A 101 -0.51 -16.04 8.01
C GLY A 101 -0.25 -14.78 7.18
N MET A 102 1.01 -14.57 6.82
CA MET A 102 1.44 -13.44 5.98
C MET A 102 0.97 -13.61 4.55
N THR A 103 0.13 -12.68 4.08
CA THR A 103 -0.45 -12.71 2.74
C THR A 103 -0.57 -11.31 2.14
N GLU A 104 -0.70 -11.26 0.82
CA GLU A 104 -1.17 -10.08 0.09
C GLU A 104 -2.68 -9.92 0.27
N ILE A 105 -3.14 -8.68 0.42
CA ILE A 105 -4.55 -8.32 0.59
C ILE A 105 -4.82 -7.10 -0.28
N GLU A 106 -5.83 -7.17 -1.14
CA GLU A 106 -6.27 -6.02 -1.92
C GLU A 106 -7.39 -5.28 -1.16
N SER A 107 -7.25 -3.97 -0.99
CA SER A 107 -8.28 -3.11 -0.41
C SER A 107 -8.26 -1.72 -1.03
N GLY A 108 -9.44 -1.16 -1.27
CA GLY A 108 -9.62 0.26 -1.60
C GLY A 108 -9.87 1.15 -0.39
N ASP A 109 -10.08 0.55 0.78
CA ASP A 109 -10.40 1.22 2.04
C ASP A 109 -9.25 0.98 3.03
N VAL A 110 -8.32 1.93 3.05
CA VAL A 110 -7.07 1.87 3.84
C VAL A 110 -6.75 3.27 4.35
N ASP A 111 -6.56 3.38 5.67
CA ASP A 111 -6.06 4.59 6.31
C ASP A 111 -4.54 4.53 6.42
N PHE A 112 -3.84 5.42 5.71
CA PHE A 112 -2.38 5.43 5.65
C PHE A 112 -1.76 6.25 6.79
N LEU A 113 -0.75 5.66 7.43
CA LEU A 113 0.19 6.37 8.30
C LEU A 113 1.51 6.53 7.55
N GLU A 114 1.59 7.58 6.74
CA GLU A 114 2.65 7.76 5.72
C GLU A 114 4.07 7.95 6.28
N GLU A 115 4.18 8.30 7.56
CA GLU A 115 5.46 8.50 8.26
C GLU A 115 5.98 7.22 8.96
N ASP A 116 5.18 6.15 8.96
CA ASP A 116 5.51 4.87 9.62
C ASP A 116 5.88 3.82 8.57
N PHE A 117 7.11 3.29 8.64
CA PHE A 117 7.66 2.30 7.70
C PHE A 117 8.09 1.02 8.45
N PRO A 118 7.14 0.14 8.80
CA PRO A 118 7.44 -1.01 9.63
C PRO A 118 8.21 -2.08 8.84
N SER A 119 8.98 -2.85 9.58
CA SER A 119 9.60 -4.09 9.14
C SER A 119 8.61 -5.25 9.13
N LEU A 120 8.95 -6.34 8.43
CA LEU A 120 8.14 -7.56 8.43
C LEU A 120 7.95 -8.16 9.83
N SER A 121 8.95 -8.03 10.71
CA SER A 121 8.86 -8.50 12.09
C SER A 121 7.86 -7.73 12.92
N GLU A 122 7.68 -6.43 12.66
CA GLU A 122 6.73 -5.59 13.39
C GLU A 122 5.29 -5.86 12.98
N ILE A 123 5.06 -6.36 11.77
CA ILE A 123 3.72 -6.80 11.34
C ILE A 123 3.44 -8.24 11.78
N LYS A 124 4.48 -9.06 11.93
CA LYS A 124 4.38 -10.45 12.40
C LYS A 124 4.17 -10.50 13.91
N GLY A 125 2.92 -10.47 14.34
CA GLY A 125 2.54 -10.49 15.76
C GLY A 125 1.68 -9.31 16.23
N ASN A 126 1.41 -8.32 15.37
CA ASN A 126 0.49 -7.22 15.67
C ASN A 126 -0.98 -7.58 15.35
N LEU A 127 -1.41 -8.76 15.83
CA LEU A 127 -2.81 -9.17 15.78
C LEU A 127 -3.68 -8.42 16.80
N GLU A 128 -3.08 -7.71 17.77
CA GLU A 128 -3.83 -6.96 18.77
C GLU A 128 -4.21 -5.56 18.28
N LEU A 129 -5.48 -5.47 17.86
CA LEU A 129 -6.43 -4.36 18.01
C LEU A 129 -5.83 -2.94 18.04
N TYR A 130 -5.78 -2.29 16.88
CA TYR A 130 -5.76 -0.82 16.82
C TYR A 130 -7.19 -0.29 16.93
N GLU A 131 -7.55 0.32 18.06
CA GLU A 131 -8.69 1.23 18.15
C GLU A 131 -8.30 2.53 17.42
N LEU A 132 -9.00 2.85 16.34
CA LEU A 132 -8.86 4.12 15.60
C LEU A 132 -9.66 5.23 16.29
#